data_AF-A0A4Q3UU25-F1
#
_entry.id   AF-A0A4Q3UU25-F1
#
_cell.length_a   1.000
_cell.length_b   1.000
_cell.length_c   1.000
_cell.angle_alpha   90.00
_cell.angle_beta   90.00
_cell.angle_gamma   90.00
#
_symmetry.space_group_name_H-M   'P 1'
#
loop_
_entity.id
_entity.type
_entity.pdbx_description
1 polymer ?
#
loop_
_entity_poly.entity_id
_entity_poly.type
_entity_poly.pdbx_seq_one_letter_code
_entity_poly.pdbx_strand_id
1 'polypeptide(L)'
;MKPLLKLYRGYANEDELIVMGHVFRPTTKEEYDFQKKHFRNARSVIRMFRIKTQHNADVFLHLNGEKIHTKTLDDGYFKFSIPLKTEDENCDGVMDVNYGWMDYRVSIEHEGKEIITKSSFVRPHRG
;
A
#
# COMPACT_ATOMS: atom_id res chain seq x y z
N MET A 1 -3.07 -3.62 20.72
CA MET A 1 -1.90 -3.20 19.89
C MET A 1 -2.40 -3.04 18.46
N LYS A 2 -1.89 -2.11 17.67
CA LYS A 2 -2.43 -1.86 16.32
C LYS A 2 -1.67 -2.67 15.26
N PRO A 3 -2.33 -3.21 14.23
CA PRO A 3 -1.65 -3.77 13.06
C PRO A 3 -0.89 -2.66 12.32
N LEU A 4 0.11 -3.05 11.55
CA LEU A 4 0.93 -2.14 10.76
C LEU A 4 0.60 -2.36 9.28
N LEU A 5 0.07 -1.33 8.64
CA LEU A 5 -0.10 -1.27 7.18
C LEU A 5 1.14 -0.62 6.58
N LYS A 6 1.92 -1.39 5.80
CA LYS A 6 3.10 -0.88 5.09
C LYS A 6 2.80 -0.76 3.61
N LEU A 7 2.95 0.44 3.07
CA LEU A 7 2.83 0.71 1.63
C LEU A 7 4.20 0.69 0.96
N TYR A 8 4.23 0.17 -0.26
CA TYR A 8 5.34 0.38 -1.17
C TYR A 8 5.04 1.57 -2.07
N ARG A 9 6.09 2.15 -2.66
CA ARG A 9 5.90 3.23 -3.63
C ARG A 9 5.09 2.68 -4.81
N GLY A 10 3.94 3.29 -5.08
CA GLY A 10 3.12 2.92 -6.21
C GLY A 10 3.75 3.39 -7.52
N TYR A 11 3.28 2.86 -8.63
CA TYR A 11 3.64 3.35 -9.95
C TYR A 11 2.47 3.14 -10.91
N ALA A 12 2.39 3.99 -11.92
CA ALA A 12 1.44 3.86 -13.01
C ALA A 12 2.20 3.85 -14.33
N ASN A 13 1.76 3.00 -15.25
CA ASN A 13 2.16 3.06 -16.66
C ASN A 13 0.97 3.55 -17.50
N GLU A 14 0.88 3.11 -18.74
CA GLU A 14 -0.19 3.50 -19.66
C GLU A 14 -1.46 2.68 -19.47
N ASP A 15 -1.30 1.46 -18.95
CA ASP A 15 -2.35 0.45 -18.88
C ASP A 15 -2.94 0.35 -17.47
N GLU A 16 -2.12 0.51 -16.44
CA GLU A 16 -2.54 0.32 -15.06
C GLU A 16 -1.75 1.13 -14.03
N LEU A 17 -2.44 1.45 -12.93
CA LEU A 17 -1.88 1.86 -11.66
C LEU A 17 -1.69 0.64 -10.76
N ILE A 18 -0.48 0.47 -10.25
CA ILE A 18 -0.14 -0.53 -9.24
C ILE A 18 0.01 0.13 -7.87
N VAL A 19 -0.78 -0.35 -6.91
CA VAL A 19 -0.66 -0.05 -5.49
C VAL A 19 -0.51 -1.35 -4.72
N MET A 20 0.47 -1.42 -3.81
CA MET A 20 0.77 -2.66 -3.10
C MET A 20 1.42 -2.40 -1.74
N GLY A 21 1.39 -3.43 -0.91
CA GLY A 21 1.94 -3.34 0.44
C GLY A 21 1.80 -4.65 1.20
N HIS A 22 1.99 -4.55 2.51
CA HIS A 22 1.76 -5.65 3.45
C HIS A 22 0.98 -5.19 4.67
N VAL A 23 0.16 -6.10 5.20
CA VAL A 23 -0.47 -5.94 6.52
C VAL A 23 0.25 -6.84 7.51
N PHE A 24 0.77 -6.25 8.58
CA PHE A 24 1.37 -6.97 9.70
C PHE A 24 0.41 -7.05 10.87
N ARG A 25 0.42 -8.18 11.58
CA ARG A 25 -0.37 -8.38 12.80
C ARG A 25 -0.02 -7.33 13.85
N PRO A 26 -0.93 -7.07 14.82
CA PRO A 26 -0.67 -6.20 15.96
C PRO A 26 0.74 -6.34 16.54
N THR A 27 1.52 -5.27 16.47
CA THR A 27 2.94 -5.28 16.85
C THR A 27 3.30 -3.99 17.59
N THR A 28 4.33 -4.02 18.44
CA THR A 28 4.81 -2.82 19.18
C THR A 28 5.76 -2.01 18.30
N LYS A 29 5.79 -2.27 16.99
CA LYS A 29 6.78 -1.74 16.06
C LYS A 29 6.31 -0.38 15.55
N GLU A 30 7.09 0.65 15.84
CA GLU A 30 7.10 1.89 15.05
C GLU A 30 8.04 1.71 13.84
N GLU A 31 7.84 2.51 12.80
CA GLU A 31 8.65 2.45 11.58
C GLU A 31 10.14 2.55 11.95
N TYR A 32 10.91 1.49 11.67
CA TYR A 32 12.26 1.36 12.20
C TYR A 32 13.21 2.28 11.44
N ASP A 33 13.67 3.34 12.10
CA ASP A 33 14.70 4.24 11.58
C ASP A 33 16.08 3.56 11.64
N PHE A 34 16.59 3.16 10.47
CA PHE A 34 17.88 2.49 10.32
C PHE A 34 19.09 3.37 10.73
N GLN A 35 18.91 4.67 10.95
CA GLN A 35 20.03 5.60 11.15
C GLN A 35 20.63 5.61 12.58
N LYS A 36 20.10 4.86 13.57
CA LYS A 36 20.57 4.94 14.97
C LYS A 36 21.42 3.74 15.45
N LYS A 37 22.75 3.92 15.39
CA LYS A 37 23.93 3.34 16.12
C LYS A 37 24.03 1.86 16.55
N HIS A 38 25.30 1.42 16.60
CA HIS A 38 25.87 0.08 16.50
C HIS A 38 25.56 -0.92 17.65
N PHE A 39 25.56 -2.22 17.31
CA PHE A 39 25.37 -3.44 18.13
C PHE A 39 23.99 -3.75 18.75
N ARG A 40 23.11 -2.76 19.02
CA ARG A 40 21.68 -3.06 19.33
C ARG A 40 20.88 -3.50 18.08
N ASN A 41 21.49 -3.42 16.91
CA ASN A 41 20.85 -3.60 15.60
C ASN A 41 20.54 -5.07 15.25
N ALA A 42 21.38 -6.04 15.64
CA ALA A 42 21.19 -7.44 15.24
C ALA A 42 19.88 -8.05 15.78
N ARG A 43 19.51 -7.77 17.04
CA ARG A 43 18.22 -8.20 17.61
C ARG A 43 17.04 -7.55 16.89
N SER A 44 17.15 -6.27 16.51
CA SER A 44 16.14 -5.57 15.72
C SER A 44 15.98 -6.20 14.34
N VAL A 45 17.09 -6.53 13.67
CA VAL A 45 17.12 -7.22 12.37
C VAL A 45 16.47 -8.60 12.45
N ILE A 46 16.89 -9.47 13.38
CA ILE A 46 16.29 -10.80 13.59
C ILE A 46 14.80 -10.67 13.90
N ARG A 47 14.42 -9.69 14.73
CA ARG A 47 13.02 -9.43 15.06
C ARG A 47 12.21 -9.01 13.83
N MET A 48 12.78 -8.26 12.88
CA MET A 48 12.12 -7.91 11.62
C MET A 48 11.75 -9.15 10.80
N PHE A 49 12.65 -10.13 10.71
CA PHE A 49 12.37 -11.39 10.02
C PHE A 49 11.32 -12.26 10.72
N ARG A 50 11.02 -12.00 11.99
CA ARG A 50 10.03 -12.75 12.79
C ARG A 50 8.66 -12.08 12.84
N ILE A 51 8.48 -10.89 12.25
CA ILE A 51 7.19 -10.19 12.28
C ILE A 51 6.18 -11.03 11.51
N LYS A 52 5.04 -11.30 12.15
CA LYS A 52 3.94 -12.03 11.52
C LYS A 52 3.07 -11.09 10.71
N THR A 53 2.81 -11.50 9.48
CA THR A 53 1.88 -10.85 8.57
C THR A 53 0.46 -11.34 8.80
N GLN A 54 -0.51 -10.58 8.30
CA GLN A 54 -1.93 -10.85 8.49
C GLN A 54 -2.53 -11.28 7.16
N HIS A 55 -2.81 -12.59 7.03
CA HIS A 55 -3.55 -13.15 5.91
C HIS A 55 -5.00 -12.70 5.89
N ASN A 56 -5.60 -12.70 4.70
CA ASN A 56 -7.03 -12.49 4.46
C ASN A 56 -7.60 -11.21 5.09
N ALA A 57 -6.76 -10.20 5.31
CA ALA A 57 -7.13 -8.90 5.86
C ALA A 57 -7.81 -8.05 4.79
N ASP A 58 -8.91 -7.39 5.13
CA ASP A 58 -9.58 -6.44 4.26
C ASP A 58 -8.74 -5.16 4.10
N VAL A 59 -8.45 -4.81 2.85
CA VAL A 59 -7.65 -3.64 2.48
C VAL A 59 -8.44 -2.80 1.49
N PHE A 60 -8.44 -1.50 1.70
CA PHE A 60 -9.21 -0.56 0.89
C PHE A 60 -8.29 0.52 0.31
N LEU A 61 -8.23 0.62 -1.01
CA LEU A 61 -7.60 1.73 -1.72
C LEU A 61 -8.62 2.86 -1.88
N HIS A 62 -8.25 4.06 -1.44
CA HIS A 62 -9.03 5.29 -1.61
C HIS A 62 -8.38 6.13 -2.68
N LEU A 63 -9.09 6.28 -3.80
CA LEU A 63 -8.55 6.92 -4.99
C LEU A 63 -9.69 7.62 -5.73
N ASN A 64 -9.52 8.92 -6.03
CA ASN A 64 -10.52 9.75 -6.72
C ASN A 64 -11.95 9.72 -6.11
N GLY A 65 -12.07 9.50 -4.80
CA GLY A 65 -13.36 9.41 -4.12
C GLY A 65 -13.99 8.01 -4.13
N GLU A 66 -13.40 7.05 -4.85
CA GLU A 66 -13.78 5.65 -4.83
C GLU A 66 -13.02 4.87 -3.74
N LYS A 67 -13.66 3.82 -3.23
CA LYS A 67 -13.11 2.89 -2.25
C LYS A 67 -13.07 1.49 -2.86
N ILE A 68 -11.89 1.07 -3.31
CA ILE A 68 -11.67 -0.21 -3.97
C ILE A 68 -11.19 -1.22 -2.94
N HIS A 69 -11.76 -2.42 -2.94
CA HIS A 69 -11.52 -3.44 -1.92
C HIS A 69 -10.71 -4.62 -2.46
N THR A 70 -9.78 -5.12 -1.64
CA THR A 70 -9.09 -6.40 -1.85
C THR A 70 -8.79 -7.07 -0.52
N LYS A 71 -8.26 -8.29 -0.56
CA LYS A 71 -7.78 -9.01 0.61
C LYS A 71 -6.31 -9.35 0.49
N THR A 72 -5.61 -9.44 1.61
CA THR A 72 -4.23 -9.90 1.62
C THR A 72 -4.11 -11.41 1.34
N LEU A 73 -3.03 -11.81 0.69
CA LEU A 73 -2.61 -13.20 0.52
C LEU A 73 -2.12 -13.79 1.86
N ASP A 74 -1.73 -15.07 1.86
CA ASP A 74 -1.29 -15.80 3.05
C ASP A 74 -0.08 -15.19 3.75
N ASP A 75 0.79 -14.51 3.00
CA ASP A 75 1.94 -13.79 3.51
C ASP A 75 1.62 -12.34 3.90
N GLY A 76 0.35 -11.93 3.87
CA GLY A 76 -0.13 -10.58 4.18
C GLY A 76 0.16 -9.54 3.10
N TYR A 77 0.68 -9.93 1.93
CA TYR A 77 0.82 -9.06 0.77
C TYR A 77 -0.54 -8.71 0.18
N PHE A 78 -0.68 -7.51 -0.36
CA PHE A 78 -1.82 -7.14 -1.22
C PHE A 78 -1.34 -6.35 -2.43
N LYS A 79 -2.12 -6.43 -3.51
CA LYS A 79 -1.95 -5.65 -4.73
C LYS A 79 -3.31 -5.19 -5.26
N PHE A 80 -3.36 -3.93 -5.67
CA PHE A 80 -4.38 -3.38 -6.57
C PHE A 80 -3.73 -3.17 -7.93
N SER A 81 -4.41 -3.64 -8.97
CA SER A 81 -4.10 -3.39 -10.39
C SER A 81 -5.31 -2.65 -10.96
N ILE A 82 -5.21 -1.33 -11.05
CA ILE A 82 -6.32 -0.47 -11.48
C ILE A 82 -6.07 -0.08 -12.94
N PRO A 83 -6.91 -0.51 -13.88
CA PRO A 83 -6.77 -0.12 -15.28
C PRO A 83 -6.84 1.40 -15.45
N LEU A 84 -5.90 1.95 -16.22
CA LEU A 84 -5.92 3.31 -16.73
C LEU A 84 -6.27 3.20 -18.21
N LYS A 85 -7.22 3.99 -18.71
CA LYS A 85 -7.38 4.10 -20.16
C LYS A 85 -6.71 5.35 -20.69
N THR A 86 -6.17 5.21 -21.88
CA THR A 86 -5.91 6.29 -22.82
C THR A 86 -7.24 6.84 -23.33
N GLU A 87 -7.23 8.10 -23.75
CA GLU A 87 -8.36 9.02 -24.01
C GLU A 87 -9.50 8.50 -24.94
N ASP A 88 -9.40 7.28 -25.49
CA ASP A 88 -10.20 6.82 -26.64
C ASP A 88 -11.36 5.83 -26.33
N GLU A 89 -11.61 5.41 -25.08
CA GLU A 89 -12.67 4.43 -24.82
C GLU A 89 -13.59 4.78 -23.64
N ASN A 90 -14.82 5.19 -23.97
CA ASN A 90 -15.95 5.34 -23.05
C ASN A 90 -16.32 3.99 -22.40
N CYS A 91 -15.82 3.73 -21.20
CA CYS A 91 -16.28 2.64 -20.34
C CYS A 91 -16.45 3.16 -18.91
N ASP A 92 -17.59 2.82 -18.29
CA ASP A 92 -17.84 3.11 -16.88
C ASP A 92 -16.79 2.42 -15.99
N GLY A 93 -16.13 3.19 -15.12
CA GLY A 93 -15.13 2.68 -14.15
C GLY A 93 -13.66 2.93 -14.49
N VAL A 94 -13.36 3.84 -15.42
CA VAL A 94 -11.99 4.17 -15.85
C VAL A 94 -11.44 5.38 -15.12
N MET A 95 -10.17 5.32 -14.67
CA MET A 95 -9.50 6.42 -14.00
C MET A 95 -8.60 7.24 -14.93
N ASP A 96 -8.90 8.54 -15.05
CA ASP A 96 -7.97 9.53 -15.60
C ASP A 96 -6.96 9.96 -14.52
N VAL A 97 -5.68 9.87 -14.84
CA VAL A 97 -4.57 10.04 -13.90
C VAL A 97 -3.52 10.92 -14.57
N ASN A 98 -3.32 12.13 -14.09
CA ASN A 98 -2.31 13.02 -14.67
C ASN A 98 -0.90 12.41 -14.65
N TYR A 99 -0.02 12.90 -15.53
CA TYR A 99 1.41 12.61 -15.42
C TYR A 99 2.01 13.27 -14.17
N GLY A 100 3.04 12.66 -13.60
CA GLY A 100 3.77 13.16 -12.43
C GLY A 100 3.53 12.35 -11.16
N TRP A 101 3.75 13.00 -10.01
CA TRP A 101 3.56 12.40 -8.69
C TRP A 101 2.15 12.69 -8.18
N MET A 102 1.47 11.66 -7.69
CA MET A 102 0.12 11.77 -7.10
C MET A 102 0.03 10.97 -5.81
N ASP A 103 -0.80 11.46 -4.90
CA ASP A 103 -1.04 10.84 -3.60
C ASP A 103 -2.23 9.90 -3.66
N TYR A 104 -2.15 8.84 -2.87
CA TYR A 104 -3.25 7.90 -2.63
C TYR A 104 -3.26 7.49 -1.16
N ARG A 105 -4.36 6.88 -0.72
CA ARG A 105 -4.49 6.37 0.65
C ARG A 105 -4.96 4.94 0.63
N VAL A 106 -4.48 4.15 1.57
CA VAL A 106 -4.94 2.79 1.79
C VAL A 106 -5.37 2.67 3.23
N SER A 107 -6.43 1.93 3.48
CA SER A 107 -6.90 1.64 4.83
C SER A 107 -7.13 0.16 5.08
N ILE A 108 -7.08 -0.20 6.37
CA ILE A 108 -7.54 -1.47 6.90
C ILE A 108 -8.48 -1.19 8.07
N GLU A 109 -9.38 -2.12 8.37
CA GLU A 109 -10.21 -2.07 9.55
C GLU A 109 -9.63 -2.93 10.68
N HIS A 110 -9.61 -2.39 11.89
CA HIS A 110 -9.16 -3.10 13.08
C HIS A 110 -9.96 -2.65 14.30
N GLU A 111 -10.64 -3.58 14.96
CA GLU A 111 -11.46 -3.29 16.17
C GLU A 111 -12.47 -2.15 15.95
N GLY A 112 -13.14 -2.12 14.78
CA GLY A 112 -14.09 -1.08 14.39
C GLY A 112 -13.48 0.29 14.12
N LYS A 113 -12.14 0.38 14.02
CA LYS A 113 -11.42 1.61 13.71
C LYS A 113 -10.66 1.46 12.39
N GLU A 114 -10.72 2.49 11.57
CA GLU A 114 -9.98 2.54 10.32
C GLU A 114 -8.53 3.00 10.59
N ILE A 115 -7.57 2.24 10.08
CA ILE A 115 -6.14 2.58 10.09
C ILE A 115 -5.77 2.97 8.66
N ILE A 116 -5.43 4.24 8.46
CA ILE A 116 -5.16 4.82 7.15
C ILE A 116 -3.66 5.10 7.00
N THR A 117 -3.09 4.77 5.85
CA THR A 117 -1.73 5.12 5.45
C THR A 117 -1.75 5.83 4.11
N LYS A 118 -0.96 6.90 3.98
CA LYS A 118 -0.80 7.68 2.75
C LYS A 118 0.50 7.31 2.05
N SER A 119 0.51 7.34 0.73
CA SER A 119 1.73 7.24 -0.06
C SER A 119 1.50 7.92 -1.41
N SER A 120 2.52 7.87 -2.26
CA SER A 120 2.47 8.48 -3.59
C SER A 120 2.91 7.47 -4.65
N PHE A 121 2.37 7.63 -5.85
CA PHE A 121 2.81 6.91 -7.04
C PHE A 121 3.28 7.91 -8.10
N VAL A 122 4.06 7.42 -9.06
CA VAL A 122 4.53 8.21 -10.20
C VAL A 122 3.96 7.64 -11.49
N ARG A 123 3.46 8.52 -12.36
CA ARG A 123 3.14 8.25 -13.77
C ARG A 123 4.12 9.05 -14.65
N PRO A 124 5.15 8.42 -15.24
CA PRO A 124 6.11 9.14 -16.08
C PRO A 124 5.47 9.59 -17.39
N HIS A 125 5.96 10.71 -17.95
CA HIS A 125 5.63 11.11 -19.33
C HIS A 125 6.23 10.11 -20.33
N ARG A 126 5.57 9.95 -21.50
CA ARG A 126 6.21 9.32 -22.66
C ARG A 126 7.45 10.15 -23.04
N GLY A 127 8.58 9.47 -23.20
CA GLY A 127 9.84 10.05 -23.67
C GLY A 127 9.88 10.22 -25.19
#